data_AF-A0A6N2EC27-F1
#
_entry.id   AF-A0A6N2EC27-F1
#
_cell.length_a   1.000
_cell.length_b   1.000
_cell.length_c   1.000
_cell.angle_alpha   90.00
_cell.angle_beta   90.00
_cell.angle_gamma   90.00
#
_symmetry.space_group_name_H-M   'P 1'
#
loop_
_entity.id
_entity.type
_entity.pdbx_description
1 polymer ?
#
loop_
_entity_poly.entity_id
_entity_poly.type
_entity_poly.pdbx_seq_one_letter_code
_entity_poly.pdbx_strand_id
1 'polypeptide(L)'
;MNAPGTLSTDWADAIEGSLGDLLMLHEAMLEITRAQRRAISQADPRSMRPILDRQAALLREIAEAEHRRREAVRLAIESDAELRREDRAGSPPPRIERLLPLMDEERRERVEALAGRLRETVDVVRREQSSVRTAAESLANHMRGLMQQIGRKLSGVGTYSPRGELASARPMPAGVDVTR
;
A
#
# COMPACT_ATOMS: atom_id res chain seq x y z
N MET A 1 40.08 0.53 34.12
CA MET A 1 38.67 0.85 34.45
C MET A 1 38.24 2.05 33.62
N ASN A 2 37.59 1.80 32.49
CA ASN A 2 36.73 2.75 31.77
C ASN A 2 35.55 1.90 31.32
N ALA A 3 34.34 2.17 31.79
CA ALA A 3 33.16 1.42 31.38
C ALA A 3 32.87 1.72 29.91
N PRO A 4 33.03 0.76 28.96
CA PRO A 4 32.88 1.04 27.53
C PRO A 4 31.42 0.98 27.02
N GLY A 5 30.42 0.98 27.91
CA GLY A 5 29.13 0.34 27.60
C GLY A 5 27.95 1.22 27.19
N THR A 6 27.96 2.54 27.41
CA THR A 6 26.70 3.32 27.34
C THR A 6 26.35 3.93 25.98
N LEU A 7 27.32 4.11 25.07
CA LEU A 7 27.06 4.69 23.74
C LEU A 7 26.68 3.64 22.68
N SER A 8 26.95 2.35 22.93
CA SER A 8 26.71 1.29 21.94
C SER A 8 25.30 0.73 21.93
N THR A 9 24.46 1.03 22.92
CA THR A 9 23.13 0.43 23.08
C THR A 9 21.98 1.30 22.59
N ASP A 10 22.17 2.63 22.52
CA ASP A 10 21.09 3.58 22.19
C ASP A 10 20.55 3.38 20.76
N TRP A 11 21.45 3.21 19.78
CA TRP A 11 21.05 2.90 18.40
C TRP A 11 20.37 1.54 18.28
N ALA A 12 20.74 0.58 19.12
CA ALA A 12 20.20 -0.77 19.08
C ALA A 12 18.78 -0.82 19.68
N ASP A 13 18.54 -0.10 20.78
CA ASP A 13 17.20 0.10 21.33
C ASP A 13 16.29 0.85 20.33
N ALA A 14 16.84 1.86 19.64
CA ALA A 14 16.12 2.59 18.61
C ALA A 14 15.74 1.71 17.41
N ILE A 15 16.62 0.80 16.97
CA ILE A 15 16.30 -0.19 15.92
C ILE A 15 15.20 -1.12 16.39
N GLU A 16 15.34 -1.74 17.56
CA GLU A 16 14.35 -2.66 18.12
C GLU A 16 12.97 -2.00 18.23
N GLY A 17 12.92 -0.79 18.80
CA GLY A 17 11.70 0.01 18.91
C GLY A 17 11.08 0.35 17.55
N SER A 18 11.90 0.79 16.58
CA SER A 18 11.40 1.11 15.24
C SER A 18 10.86 -0.10 14.47
N LEU A 19 11.44 -1.29 14.68
CA LEU A 19 10.91 -2.53 14.10
C LEU A 19 9.59 -2.95 14.75
N GLY A 20 9.47 -2.78 16.08
CA GLY A 20 8.22 -2.96 16.81
C GLY A 20 7.11 -2.04 16.30
N ASP A 21 7.40 -0.75 16.16
CA ASP A 21 6.48 0.26 15.60
C ASP A 21 6.03 -0.14 14.19
N LEU A 22 6.99 -0.46 13.32
CA LEU A 22 6.69 -0.86 11.94
C LEU A 22 5.81 -2.10 11.87
N LEU A 23 6.06 -3.10 12.74
CA LEU A 23 5.25 -4.30 12.81
C LEU A 23 3.81 -3.97 13.20
N MET A 24 3.61 -3.23 14.30
CA MET A 24 2.28 -2.81 14.75
C MET A 24 1.53 -2.01 13.68
N LEU A 25 2.21 -1.09 13.00
CA LEU A 25 1.61 -0.28 11.94
C LEU A 25 1.19 -1.12 10.72
N HIS A 26 1.97 -2.14 10.36
CA HIS A 26 1.61 -3.04 9.27
C HIS A 26 0.49 -4.01 9.65
N GLU A 27 0.44 -4.48 10.90
CA GLU A 27 -0.71 -5.23 11.43
C GLU A 27 -1.99 -4.36 11.39
N ALA A 28 -1.90 -3.08 11.77
CA ALA A 28 -3.02 -2.15 11.64
C ALA A 28 -3.41 -1.91 10.16
N MET A 29 -2.44 -1.82 9.25
CA MET A 29 -2.69 -1.70 7.81
C MET A 29 -3.42 -2.93 7.26
N LEU A 30 -3.09 -4.12 7.75
CA LEU A 30 -3.78 -5.35 7.37
C LEU A 30 -5.26 -5.31 7.76
N GLU A 31 -5.57 -4.86 8.98
CA GLU A 31 -6.96 -4.73 9.44
C GLU A 31 -7.76 -3.72 8.62
N ILE A 32 -7.16 -2.58 8.27
CA ILE A 32 -7.79 -1.60 7.37
C ILE A 32 -8.03 -2.19 5.99
N THR A 33 -7.05 -2.91 5.43
CA THR A 33 -7.18 -3.56 4.12
C THR A 33 -8.32 -4.57 4.12
N ARG A 34 -8.48 -5.35 5.20
CA ARG A 34 -9.61 -6.27 5.39
C ARG A 34 -10.94 -5.54 5.53
N ALA A 35 -10.97 -4.42 6.25
CA ALA A 35 -12.16 -3.56 6.34
C ALA A 35 -12.55 -2.99 4.97
N GLN A 36 -11.58 -2.52 4.18
CA GLN A 36 -11.79 -2.04 2.82
C GLN A 36 -12.38 -3.13 1.92
N ARG A 37 -11.82 -4.34 1.98
CA ARG A 37 -12.35 -5.50 1.25
C ARG A 37 -13.82 -5.75 1.59
N ARG A 38 -14.17 -5.76 2.88
CA ARG A 38 -15.57 -5.94 3.35
C ARG A 38 -16.50 -4.85 2.81
N ALA A 39 -16.07 -3.59 2.86
CA ALA A 39 -16.84 -2.46 2.33
C ALA A 39 -17.11 -2.61 0.82
N ILE A 40 -16.10 -3.04 0.04
CA ILE A 40 -16.26 -3.33 -1.40
C ILE A 40 -17.25 -4.47 -1.61
N SER A 41 -17.10 -5.58 -0.88
CA SER A 41 -17.98 -6.75 -1.01
C SER A 41 -19.45 -6.44 -0.65
N GLN A 42 -19.68 -5.48 0.25
CA GLN A 42 -21.02 -5.04 0.64
C GLN A 42 -21.54 -3.88 -0.22
N ALA A 43 -20.76 -3.38 -1.18
CA ALA A 43 -21.04 -2.18 -1.95
C ALA A 43 -21.42 -0.98 -1.06
N ASP A 44 -20.70 -0.79 0.04
CA ASP A 44 -20.92 0.31 0.99
C ASP A 44 -19.94 1.47 0.75
N PRO A 45 -20.33 2.49 -0.04
CA PRO A 45 -19.48 3.65 -0.28
C PRO A 45 -19.34 4.56 0.94
N ARG A 46 -20.24 4.47 1.94
CA ARG A 46 -20.24 5.37 3.10
C ARG A 46 -19.09 5.05 4.05
N SER A 47 -18.76 3.77 4.22
CA SER A 47 -17.59 3.34 5.02
C SER A 47 -16.25 3.55 4.31
N MET A 48 -16.23 3.78 3.00
CA MET A 48 -14.98 3.89 2.24
C MET A 48 -14.15 5.11 2.64
N ARG A 49 -14.79 6.27 2.85
CA ARG A 49 -14.08 7.51 3.19
C ARG A 49 -13.26 7.39 4.49
N PRO A 50 -13.85 7.00 5.64
CA PRO A 50 -13.06 6.87 6.87
C PRO A 50 -11.96 5.80 6.79
N ILE A 51 -12.18 4.72 6.02
CA ILE A 51 -11.15 3.70 5.77
C ILE A 51 -9.94 4.31 5.04
N LEU A 52 -10.19 5.06 3.96
CA LEU A 52 -9.13 5.72 3.19
C LEU A 52 -8.40 6.80 4.01
N ASP A 53 -9.14 7.58 4.81
CA ASP A 53 -8.54 8.59 5.68
C ASP A 53 -7.61 7.96 6.73
N ARG A 54 -8.03 6.84 7.36
CA ARG A 54 -7.19 6.09 8.30
C ARG A 54 -6.00 5.43 7.60
N GLN A 55 -6.19 4.89 6.40
CA GLN A 55 -5.10 4.32 5.60
C GLN A 55 -4.02 5.38 5.30
N ALA A 56 -4.43 6.58 4.90
CA ALA A 56 -3.51 7.69 4.65
C ALA A 56 -2.77 8.12 5.92
N ALA A 57 -3.41 8.09 7.09
CA ALA A 57 -2.76 8.34 8.37
C ALA A 57 -1.70 7.27 8.68
N LEU A 58 -2.04 5.98 8.56
CA LEU A 58 -1.07 4.90 8.77
C LEU A 58 0.13 4.97 7.83
N LEU A 59 -0.06 5.34 6.57
CA LEU A 59 1.06 5.50 5.63
C LEU A 59 2.04 6.59 6.07
N ARG A 60 1.55 7.68 6.66
CA ARG A 60 2.41 8.72 7.26
C ARG A 60 3.15 8.19 8.47
N GLU A 61 2.44 7.52 9.39
CA GLU A 61 3.04 6.90 10.58
C GLU A 61 4.12 5.87 10.19
N ILE A 62 3.89 5.05 9.15
CA ILE A 62 4.88 4.09 8.62
C ILE A 62 6.10 4.82 8.05
N ALA A 63 5.90 5.90 7.29
CA ALA A 63 7.01 6.68 6.74
C ALA A 63 7.88 7.30 7.84
N GLU A 64 7.27 7.79 8.91
CA GLU A 64 7.98 8.33 10.08
C GLU A 64 8.76 7.24 10.83
N ALA A 65 8.15 6.07 11.07
CA ALA A 65 8.81 4.94 11.72
C ALA A 65 9.99 4.41 10.89
N GLU A 66 9.82 4.32 9.57
CA GLU A 66 10.89 3.93 8.64
C GLU A 66 12.02 4.97 8.60
N HIS A 67 11.70 6.26 8.71
CA HIS A 67 12.72 7.30 8.85
C HIS A 67 13.52 7.14 10.16
N ARG A 68 12.85 6.91 11.30
CA ARG A 68 13.52 6.62 12.58
C ARG A 68 14.44 5.41 12.49
N ARG A 69 13.97 4.32 11.86
CA ARG A 69 14.78 3.11 11.63
C ARG A 69 16.05 3.42 10.84
N ARG A 70 15.94 4.17 9.74
CA ARG A 70 17.09 4.54 8.90
C ARG A 70 18.07 5.44 9.65
N GLU A 71 17.56 6.35 10.46
CA GLU A 71 18.39 7.22 11.28
C GLU A 71 19.16 6.43 12.35
N ALA A 72 18.51 5.49 13.03
CA ALA A 72 19.16 4.60 13.99
C ALA A 72 20.27 3.76 13.33
N VAL A 73 20.02 3.22 12.13
CA VAL A 73 21.04 2.51 11.34
C VAL A 73 22.21 3.43 10.96
N ARG A 74 21.93 4.67 10.56
CA ARG A 74 22.96 5.66 10.24
C ARG A 74 23.84 5.97 11.45
N LEU A 75 23.24 6.23 12.61
CA LEU A 75 23.96 6.49 13.86
C LEU A 75 24.82 5.28 14.30
N ALA A 76 24.28 4.07 14.16
CA ALA A 76 25.02 2.84 14.46
C ALA A 76 26.30 2.74 13.63
N ILE A 77 26.21 3.05 12.34
CA ILE A 77 27.36 3.02 11.43
C ILE A 77 28.33 4.12 11.79
N GLU A 78 27.85 5.35 12.01
CA GLU A 78 28.71 6.47 12.39
C GLU A 78 29.52 6.19 13.66
N SER A 79 28.97 5.38 14.57
CA SER A 79 29.64 4.96 15.81
C SER A 79 30.75 3.92 15.61
N ASP A 80 30.74 3.17 14.50
CA ASP A 80 31.70 2.09 14.22
C ASP A 80 32.70 2.46 13.10
N ALA A 81 33.99 2.32 13.36
CA ALA A 81 35.04 2.72 12.42
C ALA A 81 35.23 1.77 11.23
N GLU A 82 34.85 0.50 11.37
CA GLU A 82 34.92 -0.50 10.31
C GLU A 82 33.72 -0.35 9.38
N LEU A 83 32.50 -0.26 9.93
CA LEU A 83 31.28 -0.04 9.15
C LEU A 83 31.34 1.27 8.35
N ARG A 84 31.88 2.36 8.91
CA ARG A 84 32.07 3.62 8.16
C ARG A 84 33.01 3.47 6.97
N ARG A 85 34.05 2.65 7.08
CA ARG A 85 35.00 2.43 5.97
C ARG A 85 34.33 1.69 4.83
N GLU A 86 33.52 0.69 5.14
CA GLU A 86 32.76 -0.08 4.15
C GLU A 86 31.64 0.71 3.47
N ASP A 87 30.96 1.60 4.22
CA ASP A 87 29.89 2.44 3.67
C ASP A 87 30.44 3.42 2.62
N ARG A 88 31.59 4.05 2.90
CA ARG A 88 32.29 4.95 1.97
C ARG A 88 32.77 4.28 0.68
N ALA A 89 32.88 2.95 0.66
CA ALA A 89 33.28 2.20 -0.53
C ALA A 89 32.16 2.07 -1.59
N GLY A 90 31.04 2.77 -1.43
CA GLY A 90 29.92 2.73 -2.37
C GLY A 90 29.03 1.50 -2.21
N SER A 91 29.04 0.90 -1.03
CA SER A 91 28.15 -0.21 -0.69
C SER A 91 26.67 0.21 -0.77
N PRO A 92 25.74 -0.70 -1.13
CA PRO A 92 24.32 -0.42 -1.02
C PRO A 92 23.95 -0.01 0.41
N PRO A 93 22.83 0.71 0.60
CA PRO A 93 22.47 1.27 1.88
C PRO A 93 22.52 0.20 2.97
N PRO A 94 23.13 0.53 4.10
CA PRO A 94 23.46 -0.41 5.14
C PRO A 94 22.18 -1.05 5.69
N ARG A 95 22.21 -2.37 5.78
CA ARG A 95 21.06 -3.18 6.22
C ARG A 95 21.22 -3.55 7.69
N ILE A 96 20.11 -3.76 8.39
CA ILE A 96 20.09 -4.13 9.81
C ILE A 96 20.92 -5.41 10.05
N GLU A 97 20.97 -6.31 9.07
CA GLU A 97 21.74 -7.54 9.11
C GLU A 97 23.24 -7.31 9.35
N ARG A 98 23.80 -6.15 8.97
CA ARG A 98 25.20 -5.80 9.23
C ARG A 98 25.45 -5.36 10.68
N LEU A 99 24.41 -4.96 11.39
CA LEU A 99 24.49 -4.49 12.78
C LEU A 99 24.27 -5.62 13.79
N LEU A 100 23.69 -6.75 13.35
CA LEU A 100 23.43 -7.92 14.21
C LEU A 100 24.68 -8.47 14.92
N PRO A 101 25.87 -8.56 14.27
CA PRO A 101 27.07 -9.02 14.95
C PRO A 101 27.54 -8.09 16.08
N LEU A 102 27.14 -6.81 16.05
CA LEU A 102 27.49 -5.81 17.06
C LEU A 102 26.53 -5.83 18.27
N MET A 103 25.41 -6.53 18.17
CA MET A 103 24.45 -6.70 19.25
C MET A 103 24.84 -7.89 20.14
N ASP A 104 24.45 -7.80 21.42
CA ASP A 104 24.41 -8.97 22.29
C ASP A 104 23.44 -10.04 21.77
N GLU A 105 23.61 -11.29 22.21
CA GLU A 105 22.88 -12.43 21.67
C GLU A 105 21.36 -12.31 21.88
N GLU A 106 20.95 -11.90 23.08
CA GLU A 106 19.54 -11.77 23.45
C GLU A 106 18.82 -10.73 22.57
N ARG A 107 19.47 -9.59 22.34
CA ARG A 107 18.95 -8.51 21.50
C ARG A 107 18.98 -8.86 20.03
N ARG A 108 20.03 -9.55 19.57
CA ARG A 108 20.12 -10.06 18.21
C ARG A 108 18.92 -10.95 17.89
N GLU A 109 18.62 -11.93 18.75
CA GLU A 109 17.49 -12.84 18.59
C GLU A 109 16.16 -12.07 18.50
N ARG A 110 15.94 -11.07 19.38
CA ARG A 110 14.72 -10.25 19.34
C ARG A 110 14.60 -9.44 18.04
N VAL A 111 15.68 -8.79 17.60
CA VAL A 111 15.69 -7.99 16.37
C VAL A 111 15.47 -8.87 15.15
N GLU A 112 16.09 -10.05 15.08
CA GLU A 112 15.88 -11.02 14.01
C GLU A 112 14.43 -11.52 13.99
N ALA A 113 13.86 -11.84 15.15
CA ALA A 113 12.47 -12.26 15.26
C ALA A 113 11.49 -11.16 14.80
N LEU A 114 11.71 -9.90 15.22
CA LEU A 114 10.91 -8.75 14.79
C LEU A 114 11.02 -8.52 13.28
N ALA A 115 12.24 -8.57 12.74
CA ALA A 115 12.47 -8.41 11.30
C ALA A 115 11.80 -9.55 10.49
N GLY A 116 11.86 -10.79 10.97
CA GLY A 116 11.15 -11.93 10.39
C GLY A 116 9.64 -11.69 10.33
N ARG A 117 9.03 -11.40 11.48
CA ARG A 117 7.58 -11.12 11.58
C ARG A 117 7.15 -9.92 10.73
N LEU A 118 7.96 -8.87 10.67
CA LEU A 118 7.69 -7.70 9.84
C LEU A 118 7.66 -8.07 8.36
N ARG A 119 8.65 -8.83 7.86
CA ARG A 119 8.69 -9.29 6.46
C ARG A 119 7.44 -10.10 6.12
N GLU A 120 7.09 -11.07 6.96
CA GLU A 120 5.87 -11.88 6.78
C GLU A 120 4.60 -11.02 6.75
N THR A 121 4.48 -10.07 7.67
CA THR A 121 3.31 -9.18 7.76
C THR A 121 3.21 -8.28 6.53
N VAL A 122 4.32 -7.70 6.07
CA VAL A 122 4.38 -6.89 4.84
C VAL A 122 3.93 -7.70 3.63
N ASP A 123 4.37 -8.95 3.51
CA ASP A 123 3.98 -9.82 2.40
C ASP A 123 2.49 -10.21 2.45
N VAL A 124 1.92 -10.39 3.65
CA VAL A 124 0.47 -10.57 3.82
C VAL A 124 -0.29 -9.31 3.40
N VAL A 125 0.13 -8.13 3.87
CA VAL A 125 -0.50 -6.84 3.50
C VAL A 125 -0.47 -6.63 1.99
N ARG A 126 0.66 -6.89 1.32
CA ARG A 126 0.79 -6.76 -0.14
C ARG A 126 -0.19 -7.66 -0.89
N ARG A 127 -0.33 -8.92 -0.46
CA ARG A 127 -1.27 -9.87 -1.05
C ARG A 127 -2.72 -9.41 -0.88
N GLU A 128 -3.10 -8.97 0.32
CA GLU A 128 -4.46 -8.46 0.57
C GLU A 128 -4.76 -7.17 -0.22
N GLN A 129 -3.80 -6.23 -0.30
CA GLN A 129 -3.97 -5.01 -1.10
C GLN A 129 -4.13 -5.33 -2.59
N SER A 130 -3.36 -6.29 -3.11
CA SER A 130 -3.54 -6.75 -4.49
C SER A 130 -4.93 -7.35 -4.71
N SER A 131 -5.43 -8.13 -3.76
CA SER A 131 -6.78 -8.71 -3.84
C SER A 131 -7.87 -7.62 -3.83
N VAL A 132 -7.75 -6.63 -2.94
CA VAL A 132 -8.65 -5.47 -2.86
C VAL A 132 -8.68 -4.69 -4.16
N ARG A 133 -7.52 -4.45 -4.78
CA ARG A 133 -7.41 -3.78 -6.07
C ARG A 133 -8.19 -4.52 -7.16
N THR A 134 -7.97 -5.83 -7.29
CA THR A 134 -8.70 -6.66 -8.26
C THR A 134 -10.22 -6.63 -8.02
N ALA A 135 -10.66 -6.68 -6.77
CA ALA A 135 -12.08 -6.60 -6.42
C ALA A 135 -12.68 -5.23 -6.80
N ALA A 136 -11.97 -4.14 -6.52
CA ALA A 136 -12.39 -2.78 -6.89
C ALA A 136 -12.50 -2.60 -8.41
N GLU A 137 -11.51 -3.09 -9.16
CA GLU A 137 -11.51 -3.06 -10.64
C GLU A 137 -12.70 -3.84 -11.22
N SER A 138 -12.99 -5.03 -10.66
CA SER A 138 -14.14 -5.85 -11.08
C SER A 138 -15.48 -5.14 -10.83
N LEU A 139 -15.68 -4.57 -9.64
CA LEU A 139 -16.89 -3.81 -9.30
C LEU A 139 -17.08 -2.59 -10.22
N ALA A 140 -16.02 -1.84 -10.49
CA ALA A 140 -16.06 -0.69 -11.39
C ALA A 140 -16.45 -1.09 -12.82
N ASN A 141 -15.90 -2.20 -13.34
CA ASN A 141 -16.25 -2.72 -14.66
C ASN A 141 -17.71 -3.22 -14.70
N HIS A 142 -18.20 -3.86 -13.64
CA HIS A 142 -19.60 -4.29 -13.55
C HIS A 142 -20.57 -3.10 -13.57
N MET A 143 -20.32 -2.06 -12.77
CA MET A 143 -21.14 -0.84 -12.77
C MET A 143 -21.15 -0.16 -14.14
N ARG A 144 -20.00 -0.14 -14.85
CA ARG A 144 -19.92 0.38 -16.22
C ARG A 144 -20.81 -0.43 -17.18
N GLY A 145 -20.80 -1.75 -17.06
CA GLY A 145 -21.67 -2.64 -17.84
C GLY A 145 -23.16 -2.38 -17.59
N LEU A 146 -23.56 -2.25 -16.31
CA LEU A 146 -24.94 -1.92 -15.94
C LEU A 146 -25.38 -0.57 -16.51
N MET A 147 -24.54 0.47 -16.40
CA MET A 147 -24.84 1.79 -16.97
C MET A 147 -25.02 1.75 -18.49
N GLN A 148 -24.19 0.97 -19.20
CA GLN A 148 -24.35 0.78 -20.64
C GLN A 148 -25.65 0.04 -20.99
N GLN A 149 -26.04 -0.97 -20.21
CA GLN A 149 -27.29 -1.70 -20.40
C GLN A 149 -28.51 -0.80 -20.13
N ILE A 150 -28.49 -0.01 -19.05
CA ILE A 150 -29.54 0.96 -18.74
C ILE A 150 -29.64 2.00 -19.86
N GLY A 151 -28.50 2.54 -20.32
CA GLY A 151 -28.45 3.47 -21.45
C GLY A 151 -29.10 2.89 -22.70
N ARG A 152 -28.73 1.66 -23.10
CA ARG A 152 -29.35 0.98 -24.27
C ARG A 152 -30.85 0.76 -24.09
N LYS A 153 -31.30 0.37 -22.89
CA LYS A 153 -32.73 0.15 -22.62
C LYS A 153 -33.52 1.45 -22.65
N LEU A 154 -32.98 2.55 -22.10
CA LEU A 154 -33.63 3.86 -22.13
C LEU A 154 -33.61 4.50 -23.53
N SER A 155 -32.56 4.28 -24.33
CA SER A 155 -32.51 4.73 -25.73
C SER A 155 -33.43 3.93 -26.66
N GLY A 156 -33.89 2.74 -26.25
CA GLY A 156 -34.82 1.89 -27.00
C GLY A 156 -36.30 2.06 -26.63
N VAL A 157 -36.62 2.74 -25.53
CA VAL A 157 -38.00 3.13 -25.19
C VAL A 157 -38.33 4.37 -26.01
N GLY A 158 -38.86 4.11 -27.21
CA GLY A 158 -39.07 5.08 -28.25
C GLY A 158 -39.96 6.26 -27.87
N THR A 159 -39.70 7.37 -28.55
CA THR A 159 -40.64 8.46 -28.80
C THR A 159 -41.90 7.89 -29.45
N TYR A 160 -42.84 7.40 -28.64
CA TYR A 160 -44.19 7.13 -29.11
C TYR A 160 -44.83 8.48 -29.43
N SER A 161 -45.02 8.75 -30.72
CA SER A 161 -45.91 9.84 -31.13
C SER A 161 -47.35 9.47 -30.72
N PRO A 162 -48.21 10.44 -30.41
CA PRO A 162 -49.64 10.20 -30.13
C PRO A 162 -50.43 9.53 -31.28
N ARG A 163 -49.79 9.30 -32.45
CA ARG A 163 -50.40 8.68 -33.63
C ARG A 163 -50.06 7.21 -33.84
N GLY A 164 -49.24 6.58 -32.97
CA GLY A 164 -49.05 5.13 -32.99
C GLY A 164 -48.34 4.56 -34.23
N GLU A 165 -47.59 5.36 -34.99
CA GLU A 165 -46.77 4.86 -36.09
C GLU A 165 -45.28 4.80 -35.70
N LEU A 166 -44.69 3.61 -35.83
CA LEU A 166 -43.24 3.39 -35.75
C LEU A 166 -42.62 3.83 -37.08
N ALA A 167 -42.04 5.04 -37.11
CA ALA A 167 -41.13 5.41 -38.18
C ALA A 167 -39.87 4.54 -38.05
N SER A 168 -39.75 3.48 -38.86
CA SER A 168 -38.46 2.82 -39.04
C SER A 168 -37.51 3.84 -39.67
N ALA A 169 -36.51 4.29 -38.90
CA ALA A 169 -35.46 5.14 -39.44
C ALA A 169 -34.67 4.30 -40.44
N ARG A 170 -34.97 4.52 -41.72
CA ARG A 170 -34.22 4.02 -42.87
C ARG A 170 -32.75 4.44 -42.70
N PRO A 171 -31.75 3.55 -42.88
CA PRO A 171 -30.36 3.97 -42.88
C PRO A 171 -30.16 4.91 -44.08
N MET A 172 -29.83 6.18 -43.83
CA MET A 172 -29.39 7.08 -44.89
C MET A 172 -27.92 6.74 -45.23
N PRO A 173 -27.61 6.31 -46.46
CA PRO A 173 -26.23 6.32 -46.93
C PRO A 173 -25.82 7.78 -47.16
N ALA A 174 -24.89 8.28 -46.34
CA ALA A 174 -24.19 9.53 -46.61
C ALA A 174 -23.22 9.31 -47.77
N GLY A 175 -23.70 9.48 -49.01
CA GLY A 175 -22.86 9.64 -50.18
C GLY A 175 -22.32 11.06 -50.20
N VAL A 176 -21.11 11.26 -49.67
CA VAL A 176 -20.35 12.49 -49.89
C VAL A 176 -19.55 12.28 -51.17
N ASP A 177 -19.98 12.93 -52.24
CA ASP A 177 -19.24 13.07 -53.49
C ASP A 177 -18.28 14.26 -53.36
N VAL A 178 -16.98 14.01 -53.50
CA VAL A 178 -15.94 15.05 -53.49
C VAL A 178 -15.20 15.00 -54.81
N THR A 179 -15.74 15.73 -55.80
CA THR A 179 -14.98 16.14 -56.98
C THR A 179 -15.11 17.64 -57.19
N ARG A 180 -14.08 18.40 -56.79
CA ARG A 180 -13.46 19.44 -57.62
C ARG A 180 -12.11 19.88 -57.07
#